data_AF-A0A2H0S7W9-F1
#
_entry.id   AF-A0A2H0S7W9-F1
#
_cell.length_a   1.000
_cell.length_b   1.000
_cell.length_c   1.000
_cell.angle_alpha   90.00
_cell.angle_beta   90.00
_cell.angle_gamma   90.00
#
_symmetry.space_group_name_H-M   'P 1'
#
loop_
_entity.id
_entity.type
_entity.pdbx_description
1 polymer ?
#
loop_
_entity_poly.entity_id
_entity_poly.type
_entity_poly.pdbx_seq_one_letter_code
_entity_poly.pdbx_strand_id
1 'polypeptide(L)'
;MNYIEKNMILERYVHGKVAELISAYIDCGPTKLREDLGLDDSHWIVVFDHLVFDHNLPFKVVMKNVDFFLDLYIKNGFAHVRDVLDILDEKYDVMATLIFDFLAISNDGLEYHVMHHRDKYVAAMWEHDAEFVKKVLYISSAKYEESWAKILDILLHATCDDINDKYAFENALKAFSSMANTMREHRRINEEGLL
;
A
#
# COMPACT_ATOMS: atom_id res chain seq x y z
N MET A 1 -29.20 -19.37 3.92
CA MET A 1 -28.88 -20.63 3.22
C MET A 1 -28.52 -21.68 4.24
N ASN A 2 -29.18 -22.84 4.20
CA ASN A 2 -28.94 -23.93 5.14
C ASN A 2 -27.72 -24.78 4.75
N TYR A 3 -27.28 -25.69 5.63
CA TYR A 3 -26.09 -26.53 5.38
C TYR A 3 -26.26 -27.48 4.18
N ILE A 4 -27.48 -27.99 3.95
CA ILE A 4 -27.78 -28.90 2.85
C ILE A 4 -27.63 -28.17 1.51
N GLU A 5 -28.18 -26.96 1.41
CA GLU A 5 -28.06 -26.09 0.24
C GLU A 5 -26.59 -25.77 -0.07
N LYS A 6 -25.79 -25.40 0.94
CA LYS A 6 -24.34 -25.15 0.77
C LYS A 6 -23.63 -26.36 0.18
N ASN A 7 -23.86 -27.55 0.72
CA ASN A 7 -23.23 -28.77 0.22
C ASN A 7 -23.67 -29.10 -1.20
N MET A 8 -24.94 -28.90 -1.54
CA MET A 8 -25.40 -29.10 -2.93
C MET A 8 -24.71 -28.16 -3.92
N ILE A 9 -24.44 -26.92 -3.53
CA ILE A 9 -23.70 -25.95 -4.35
C ILE A 9 -22.25 -26.41 -4.55
N LEU A 10 -21.58 -26.80 -3.46
CA LEU A 10 -20.20 -27.29 -3.53
C LEU A 10 -20.08 -28.57 -4.36
N GLU A 11 -21.00 -29.52 -4.19
CA GLU A 11 -21.07 -30.72 -5.04
C GLU A 11 -21.25 -30.37 -6.53
N ARG A 12 -22.11 -29.39 -6.82
CA ARG A 12 -22.41 -29.00 -8.20
C ARG A 12 -21.26 -28.28 -8.90
N TYR A 13 -20.54 -27.42 -8.18
CA TYR A 13 -19.59 -26.49 -8.81
C TYR A 13 -18.13 -26.76 -8.45
N VAL A 14 -17.85 -27.38 -7.32
CA VAL A 14 -16.49 -27.51 -6.77
C VAL A 14 -15.99 -28.95 -6.78
N HIS A 15 -16.84 -29.92 -6.41
CA HIS A 15 -16.41 -31.30 -6.23
C HIS A 15 -15.77 -31.86 -7.51
N GLY A 16 -14.53 -32.33 -7.40
CA GLY A 16 -13.73 -32.83 -8.52
C GLY A 16 -13.12 -31.77 -9.45
N LYS A 17 -13.38 -30.46 -9.24
CA LYS A 17 -12.93 -29.36 -10.12
C LYS A 17 -12.06 -28.31 -9.42
N VAL A 18 -11.73 -28.49 -8.14
CA VAL A 18 -10.96 -27.50 -7.34
C VAL A 18 -9.70 -26.99 -8.06
N ALA A 19 -8.89 -27.89 -8.62
CA ALA A 19 -7.65 -27.50 -9.29
C ALA A 19 -7.91 -26.63 -10.54
N GLU A 20 -8.95 -26.96 -11.32
CA GLU A 20 -9.37 -26.21 -12.49
C GLU A 20 -9.90 -24.82 -12.10
N LEU A 21 -10.71 -24.74 -11.05
CA LEU A 21 -11.22 -23.47 -10.51
C LEU A 21 -10.10 -22.58 -10.00
N ILE A 22 -9.11 -23.15 -9.29
CA ILE A 22 -7.95 -22.40 -8.84
C ILE A 22 -7.16 -21.86 -10.05
N SER A 23 -6.91 -22.70 -11.06
CA SER A 23 -6.21 -22.24 -12.27
C SER A 23 -6.98 -21.13 -12.98
N ALA A 24 -8.28 -21.33 -13.19
CA ALA A 24 -9.14 -20.35 -13.85
C ALA A 24 -9.16 -19.03 -13.09
N TYR A 25 -9.31 -19.05 -11.76
CA TYR A 25 -9.24 -17.84 -10.95
C TYR A 25 -7.92 -17.10 -11.13
N ILE A 26 -6.80 -17.83 -11.15
CA ILE A 26 -5.48 -17.23 -11.34
C ILE A 26 -5.37 -16.55 -12.72
N ASP A 27 -5.93 -17.19 -13.75
CA ASP A 27 -5.75 -16.76 -15.12
C ASP A 27 -6.73 -15.63 -15.52
N CYS A 28 -7.96 -15.61 -14.99
CA CYS A 28 -9.00 -14.65 -15.39
C CYS A 28 -9.60 -13.80 -14.25
N GLY A 29 -9.29 -14.09 -12.99
CA GLY A 29 -9.76 -13.35 -11.82
C GLY A 29 -11.18 -13.72 -11.33
N PRO A 30 -11.60 -13.18 -10.16
CA PRO A 30 -12.86 -13.53 -9.50
C PRO A 30 -14.10 -13.23 -10.36
N THR A 31 -14.17 -12.04 -10.94
CA THR A 31 -15.33 -11.58 -11.72
C THR A 31 -15.57 -12.48 -12.93
N LYS A 32 -14.50 -12.76 -13.69
CA LYS A 32 -14.61 -13.55 -14.92
C LYS A 32 -14.91 -15.02 -14.61
N LEU A 33 -14.29 -15.59 -13.58
CA LEU A 33 -14.62 -16.95 -13.14
C LEU A 33 -16.09 -17.06 -12.73
N ARG A 34 -16.62 -16.08 -11.99
CA ARG A 34 -18.03 -16.06 -11.58
C ARG A 34 -18.97 -16.02 -12.78
N GLU A 35 -18.66 -15.19 -13.78
CA GLU A 35 -19.42 -15.10 -15.03
C GLU A 35 -19.38 -16.42 -15.80
N ASP A 36 -18.20 -17.03 -15.94
CA ASP A 36 -18.00 -18.27 -16.70
C ASP A 36 -18.71 -19.46 -16.02
N LEU A 37 -18.84 -19.45 -14.69
CA LEU A 37 -19.61 -20.43 -13.93
C LEU A 37 -21.13 -20.15 -13.92
N GLY A 38 -21.57 -18.97 -14.34
CA GLY A 38 -22.97 -18.57 -14.35
C GLY A 38 -23.61 -18.52 -12.96
N LEU A 39 -22.83 -18.15 -11.94
CA LEU A 39 -23.29 -18.13 -10.55
C LEU A 39 -23.91 -16.78 -10.18
N ASP A 40 -25.02 -16.82 -9.45
CA ASP A 40 -25.48 -15.65 -8.69
C ASP A 40 -24.58 -15.38 -7.48
N ASP A 41 -24.75 -14.21 -6.87
CA ASP A 41 -23.93 -13.77 -5.74
C ASP A 41 -23.97 -14.75 -4.56
N SER A 42 -25.12 -15.36 -4.27
CA SER A 42 -25.27 -16.26 -3.14
C SER A 42 -24.50 -17.57 -3.34
N HIS A 43 -24.55 -18.12 -4.56
CA HIS A 43 -23.80 -19.31 -4.95
C HIS A 43 -22.30 -19.02 -5.05
N TRP A 44 -21.94 -17.86 -5.61
CA TRP A 44 -20.55 -17.41 -5.69
C TRP A 44 -19.90 -17.36 -4.31
N ILE A 45 -20.55 -16.73 -3.33
CA ILE A 45 -20.03 -16.63 -1.96
C ILE A 45 -19.71 -18.01 -1.38
N VAL A 46 -20.57 -19.01 -1.58
CA VAL A 46 -20.33 -20.36 -1.07
C VAL A 46 -19.13 -21.03 -1.73
N VAL A 47 -19.04 -20.94 -3.06
CA VAL A 47 -17.92 -21.50 -3.82
C VAL A 47 -16.62 -20.79 -3.47
N PHE A 48 -16.64 -19.47 -3.45
CA PHE A 48 -15.47 -18.65 -3.17
C PHE A 48 -15.00 -18.82 -1.72
N ASP A 49 -15.89 -18.80 -0.73
CA ASP A 49 -15.53 -19.06 0.67
C ASP A 49 -14.83 -20.41 0.82
N HIS A 50 -15.34 -21.46 0.18
CA HIS A 50 -14.70 -22.77 0.22
C HIS A 50 -13.31 -22.76 -0.43
N LEU A 51 -13.14 -22.12 -1.59
CA LEU A 51 -11.83 -21.99 -2.23
C LEU A 51 -10.85 -21.15 -1.41
N VAL A 52 -11.33 -20.10 -0.73
CA VAL A 52 -10.52 -19.22 0.11
C VAL A 52 -10.06 -19.95 1.36
N PHE A 53 -10.99 -20.52 2.14
CA PHE A 53 -10.68 -21.07 3.46
C PHE A 53 -10.10 -22.49 3.41
N ASP A 54 -10.61 -23.35 2.52
CA ASP A 54 -10.16 -24.75 2.48
C ASP A 54 -8.94 -24.93 1.56
N HIS A 55 -8.69 -23.97 0.67
CA HIS A 55 -7.65 -24.07 -0.35
C HIS A 55 -6.69 -22.89 -0.44
N ASN A 56 -6.83 -21.86 0.40
CA ASN A 56 -5.98 -20.66 0.42
C ASN A 56 -5.83 -20.02 -0.97
N LEU A 57 -6.92 -20.00 -1.75
CA LEU A 57 -6.90 -19.55 -3.14
C LEU A 57 -6.23 -18.18 -3.33
N PRO A 58 -6.62 -17.10 -2.61
CA PRO A 58 -6.01 -15.78 -2.78
C PRO A 58 -4.49 -15.79 -2.56
N PHE A 59 -4.01 -16.51 -1.55
CA PHE A 59 -2.58 -16.61 -1.27
C PHE A 59 -1.81 -17.34 -2.38
N LYS A 60 -2.36 -18.44 -2.92
CA LYS A 60 -1.77 -19.15 -4.06
C LYS A 60 -1.69 -18.27 -5.31
N VAL A 61 -2.71 -17.44 -5.54
CA VAL A 61 -2.76 -16.48 -6.66
C VAL A 61 -1.65 -15.45 -6.54
N VAL A 62 -1.49 -14.89 -5.34
CA VAL A 62 -0.41 -13.94 -5.03
C VAL A 62 0.95 -14.57 -5.22
N MET A 63 1.17 -15.78 -4.69
CA MET A 63 2.45 -16.49 -4.84
C MET A 63 2.81 -16.77 -6.30
N LYS A 64 1.85 -17.18 -7.14
CA LYS A 64 2.11 -17.47 -8.56
C LYS A 64 2.41 -16.20 -9.37
N ASN A 65 1.93 -15.04 -8.93
CA ASN A 65 2.06 -13.76 -9.62
C ASN A 65 2.73 -12.70 -8.72
N VAL A 66 3.76 -13.09 -7.97
CA VAL A 66 4.34 -12.25 -6.91
C VAL A 66 4.77 -10.88 -7.41
N ASP A 67 5.45 -10.81 -8.57
CA ASP A 67 5.95 -9.54 -9.13
C ASP A 67 4.82 -8.56 -9.43
N PHE A 68 3.71 -9.07 -10.00
CA PHE A 68 2.53 -8.25 -10.29
C PHE A 68 1.90 -7.71 -9.00
N PHE A 69 1.67 -8.57 -8.00
CA PHE A 69 1.03 -8.14 -6.76
C PHE A 69 1.93 -7.26 -5.89
N LEU A 70 3.24 -7.49 -5.93
CA LEU A 70 4.21 -6.64 -5.24
C LEU A 70 4.27 -5.25 -5.87
N ASP A 71 4.34 -5.14 -7.20
CA ASP A 71 4.28 -3.86 -7.91
C ASP A 71 2.93 -3.14 -7.66
N LEU A 72 1.83 -3.89 -7.68
CA LEU A 72 0.51 -3.37 -7.38
C LEU A 72 0.42 -2.81 -5.94
N TYR A 73 0.96 -3.55 -4.97
CA TYR A 73 1.05 -3.11 -3.58
C TYR A 73 1.89 -1.83 -3.46
N ILE A 74 3.08 -1.81 -4.06
CA ILE A 74 4.01 -0.66 -3.95
C ILE A 74 3.37 0.60 -4.54
N LYS A 75 2.62 0.49 -5.64
CA LYS A 75 2.02 1.66 -6.31
C LYS A 75 0.69 2.14 -5.71
N ASN A 76 -0.12 1.22 -5.18
CA ASN A 76 -1.52 1.51 -4.83
C ASN A 76 -1.89 1.17 -3.37
N GLY A 77 -1.02 0.46 -2.66
CA GLY A 77 -1.25 0.01 -1.28
C GLY A 77 -2.12 -1.24 -1.16
N PHE A 78 -2.23 -1.74 0.07
CA PHE A 78 -2.83 -3.05 0.33
C PHE A 78 -4.35 -3.13 0.09
N ALA A 79 -5.07 -2.02 0.28
CA ALA A 79 -6.50 -1.97 0.02
C ALA A 79 -6.83 -2.35 -1.44
N HIS A 80 -5.97 -1.94 -2.38
CA HIS A 80 -6.15 -2.26 -3.80
C HIS A 80 -5.84 -3.73 -4.12
N VAL A 81 -4.87 -4.33 -3.41
CA VAL A 81 -4.62 -5.78 -3.50
C VAL A 81 -5.84 -6.58 -3.02
N ARG A 82 -6.46 -6.16 -1.92
CA ARG A 82 -7.69 -6.80 -1.40
C ARG A 82 -8.86 -6.71 -2.36
N ASP A 83 -9.01 -5.56 -3.02
CA ASP A 83 -10.06 -5.32 -4.01
C ASP A 83 -9.90 -6.24 -5.24
N VAL A 84 -8.70 -6.31 -5.83
CA VAL A 84 -8.42 -7.18 -6.99
C VAL A 84 -8.65 -8.67 -6.67
N LEU A 85 -8.40 -9.08 -5.43
CA LEU A 85 -8.61 -10.45 -4.96
C LEU A 85 -10.04 -10.72 -4.45
N ASP A 86 -10.95 -9.74 -4.47
CA ASP A 86 -12.32 -9.84 -3.95
C ASP A 86 -12.38 -10.26 -2.46
N ILE A 87 -11.44 -9.76 -1.64
CA ILE A 87 -11.31 -10.06 -0.21
C ILE A 87 -11.40 -8.81 0.69
N LEU A 88 -12.24 -7.85 0.31
CA LEU A 88 -12.47 -6.63 1.11
C LEU A 88 -13.26 -6.88 2.40
N ASP A 89 -14.07 -7.94 2.47
CA ASP A 89 -14.86 -8.30 3.65
C ASP A 89 -13.96 -8.72 4.83
N GLU A 90 -14.33 -8.29 6.04
CA GLU A 90 -13.64 -8.58 7.30
C GLU A 90 -13.51 -10.09 7.56
N LYS A 91 -14.44 -10.92 7.05
CA LYS A 91 -14.36 -12.38 7.19
C LYS A 91 -13.08 -12.97 6.58
N TYR A 92 -12.44 -12.25 5.66
CA TYR A 92 -11.20 -12.66 5.00
C TYR A 92 -9.94 -12.06 5.64
N ASP A 93 -10.04 -11.29 6.74
CA ASP A 93 -8.89 -10.57 7.33
C ASP A 93 -7.72 -11.49 7.72
N VAL A 94 -8.00 -12.74 8.10
CA VAL A 94 -6.94 -13.73 8.37
C VAL A 94 -6.12 -14.03 7.11
N MET A 95 -6.79 -14.21 5.96
CA MET A 95 -6.11 -14.41 4.67
C MET A 95 -5.44 -13.13 4.17
N ALA A 96 -6.09 -11.98 4.36
CA ALA A 96 -5.51 -10.69 4.02
C ALA A 96 -4.22 -10.45 4.81
N THR A 97 -4.20 -10.76 6.11
CA THR A 97 -3.00 -10.65 6.94
C THR A 97 -1.88 -11.55 6.43
N LEU A 98 -2.17 -12.79 6.02
CA LEU A 98 -1.18 -13.70 5.46
C LEU A 98 -0.56 -13.15 4.16
N ILE A 99 -1.40 -12.60 3.27
CA ILE A 99 -0.94 -11.99 2.02
C ILE A 99 -0.11 -10.74 2.30
N PHE A 100 -0.54 -9.90 3.25
CA PHE A 100 0.18 -8.72 3.66
C PHE A 100 1.56 -9.10 4.21
N ASP A 101 1.65 -10.05 5.14
CA ASP A 101 2.91 -10.52 5.71
C ASP A 101 3.86 -11.04 4.61
N PHE A 102 3.33 -11.68 3.57
CA PHE A 102 4.12 -12.12 2.43
C PHE A 102 4.62 -10.94 1.57
N LEU A 103 3.72 -10.08 1.07
CA LEU A 103 4.09 -9.00 0.16
C LEU A 103 4.85 -7.86 0.86
N ALA A 104 4.29 -7.37 1.96
CA ALA A 104 4.74 -6.16 2.62
C ALA A 104 5.96 -6.40 3.52
N ILE A 105 6.01 -7.55 4.21
CA ILE A 105 7.07 -7.85 5.17
C ILE A 105 8.13 -8.77 4.56
N SER A 106 7.74 -9.92 4.01
CA SER A 106 8.71 -10.93 3.54
C SER A 106 9.42 -10.54 2.24
N ASN A 107 8.82 -9.64 1.45
CA ASN A 107 9.37 -9.14 0.18
C ASN A 107 9.67 -7.62 0.24
N ASP A 108 9.81 -7.06 1.45
CA ASP A 108 10.14 -5.65 1.71
C ASP A 108 9.20 -4.62 1.03
N GLY A 109 8.01 -5.06 0.58
CA GLY A 109 7.08 -4.22 -0.16
C GLY A 109 6.68 -2.97 0.63
N LEU A 110 6.52 -3.08 1.95
CA LEU A 110 6.12 -1.97 2.82
C LEU A 110 7.11 -0.81 2.74
N GLU A 111 8.40 -1.12 2.79
CA GLU A 111 9.47 -0.12 2.72
C GLU A 111 9.44 0.59 1.37
N TYR A 112 9.38 -0.17 0.28
CA TYR A 112 9.28 0.39 -1.07
C TYR A 112 8.03 1.25 -1.26
N HIS A 113 6.88 0.82 -0.73
CA HIS A 113 5.63 1.59 -0.79
C HIS A 113 5.77 2.92 -0.03
N VAL A 114 6.32 2.90 1.17
CA VAL A 114 6.55 4.12 1.96
C VAL A 114 7.53 5.05 1.25
N MET A 115 8.65 4.54 0.71
CA MET A 115 9.59 5.36 -0.05
C MET A 115 8.94 5.97 -1.30
N HIS A 116 8.09 5.21 -2.00
CA HIS A 116 7.41 5.66 -3.21
C HIS A 116 6.37 6.76 -2.92
N HIS A 117 5.74 6.75 -1.75
CA HIS A 117 4.71 7.72 -1.35
C HIS A 117 5.12 8.55 -0.13
N ARG A 118 6.41 8.73 0.09
CA ARG A 118 7.00 9.31 1.31
C ARG A 118 6.36 10.63 1.71
N ASP A 119 6.27 11.57 0.77
CA ASP A 119 5.78 12.92 1.03
C ASP A 119 4.31 12.91 1.47
N LYS A 120 3.50 11.97 0.96
CA LYS A 120 2.11 11.75 1.38
C LYS A 120 2.04 11.27 2.84
N TYR A 121 2.93 10.37 3.24
CA TYR A 121 2.95 9.87 4.61
C TYR A 121 3.49 10.88 5.60
N VAL A 122 4.52 11.66 5.22
CA VAL A 122 5.00 12.79 6.04
C VAL A 122 3.86 13.78 6.25
N ALA A 123 3.15 14.19 5.20
CA ALA A 123 2.01 15.09 5.32
C ALA A 123 0.89 14.53 6.22
N ALA A 124 0.52 13.26 6.02
CA ALA A 124 -0.50 12.60 6.84
C ALA A 124 -0.11 12.51 8.33
N MET A 125 1.18 12.31 8.63
CA MET A 125 1.71 12.32 9.99
C MET A 125 1.56 13.67 10.68
N TRP A 126 1.74 14.77 9.94
CA TRP A 126 1.54 16.13 10.44
C TRP A 126 0.07 16.50 10.64
N GLU A 127 -0.81 16.02 9.76
CA GLU A 127 -2.23 16.37 9.77
C GLU A 127 -3.06 15.56 10.77
N HIS A 128 -2.73 14.28 10.97
CA HIS A 128 -3.54 13.36 11.79
C HIS A 128 -2.77 12.87 13.01
N ASP A 129 -1.77 12.00 12.80
CA ASP A 129 -0.77 11.51 13.75
C ASP A 129 -0.10 10.24 13.19
N ALA A 130 0.79 9.63 13.99
CA ALA A 130 1.45 8.37 13.70
C ALA A 130 0.49 7.16 13.65
N GLU A 131 -0.54 7.13 14.49
CA GLU A 131 -1.45 5.99 14.59
C GLU A 131 -2.34 5.88 13.35
N PHE A 132 -2.76 7.03 12.82
CA PHE A 132 -3.42 7.12 11.52
C PHE A 132 -2.55 6.50 10.41
N VAL A 133 -1.26 6.85 10.35
CA VAL A 133 -0.34 6.30 9.34
C VAL A 133 -0.16 4.79 9.52
N LYS A 134 0.01 4.30 10.76
CA LYS A 134 0.04 2.85 11.04
C LYS A 134 -1.19 2.13 10.51
N LYS A 135 -2.38 2.72 10.72
CA LYS A 135 -3.65 2.15 10.25
C LYS A 135 -3.73 2.11 8.73
N VAL A 136 -3.35 3.19 8.05
CA VAL A 136 -3.34 3.27 6.57
C VAL A 136 -2.35 2.27 5.96
N LEU A 137 -1.19 2.08 6.59
CA LEU A 137 -0.17 1.12 6.16
C LEU A 137 -0.48 -0.34 6.55
N TYR A 138 -1.60 -0.58 7.25
CA TYR A 138 -2.02 -1.89 7.73
C TYR A 138 -1.05 -2.53 8.75
N ILE A 139 -0.40 -1.71 9.57
CA ILE A 139 0.63 -2.11 10.55
C ILE A 139 0.31 -1.68 12.01
N SER A 140 -0.95 -1.43 12.36
CA SER A 140 -1.35 -1.06 13.73
C SER A 140 -1.15 -2.18 14.77
N SER A 141 -0.96 -3.42 14.34
CA SER A 141 -0.73 -4.54 15.27
C SER A 141 0.66 -4.48 15.89
N ALA A 142 0.76 -4.81 17.18
CA ALA A 142 2.03 -4.87 17.92
C ALA A 142 3.08 -5.80 17.28
N LYS A 143 2.67 -6.78 16.46
CA LYS A 143 3.61 -7.64 15.73
C LYS A 143 4.47 -6.90 14.69
N TYR A 144 4.07 -5.69 14.31
CA TYR A 144 4.75 -4.89 13.30
C TYR A 144 5.55 -3.72 13.90
N GLU A 145 5.78 -3.68 15.21
CA GLU A 145 6.52 -2.58 15.85
C GLU A 145 7.94 -2.42 15.28
N GLU A 146 8.62 -3.50 14.92
CA GLU A 146 9.93 -3.41 14.26
C GLU A 146 9.83 -2.78 12.86
N SER A 147 8.84 -3.20 12.07
CA SER A 147 8.59 -2.61 10.75
C SER A 147 8.22 -1.13 10.89
N TRP A 148 7.43 -0.78 11.90
CA TRP A 148 7.08 0.60 12.21
C TRP A 148 8.31 1.44 12.56
N ALA A 149 9.23 0.94 13.38
CA ALA A 149 10.46 1.65 13.70
C ALA A 149 11.27 2.00 12.44
N LYS A 150 11.40 1.06 11.49
CA LYS A 150 12.07 1.30 10.19
C LYS A 150 11.36 2.36 9.36
N ILE A 151 10.03 2.29 9.27
CA ILE A 151 9.23 3.30 8.57
C ILE A 151 9.38 4.69 9.21
N LEU A 152 9.38 4.76 10.54
CA LEU A 152 9.56 6.00 11.26
C LEU A 152 10.93 6.62 10.95
N ASP A 153 11.99 5.80 10.93
CA ASP A 153 13.33 6.27 10.55
C ASP A 153 13.32 6.87 9.14
N ILE A 154 12.70 6.21 8.16
CA ILE A 154 12.60 6.73 6.78
C ILE A 154 11.89 8.09 6.74
N LEU A 155 10.75 8.22 7.43
CA LEU A 155 9.97 9.46 7.45
C LEU A 155 10.66 10.59 8.22
N LEU A 156 11.38 10.26 9.30
CA LEU A 156 12.17 11.23 10.07
C LEU A 156 13.37 11.73 9.29
N HIS A 157 14.11 10.85 8.61
CA HIS A 157 15.21 11.27 7.74
C HIS A 157 14.72 12.22 6.65
N ALA A 158 13.60 11.89 6.00
CA ALA A 158 12.98 12.77 5.01
C ALA A 158 12.62 14.15 5.58
N THR A 159 12.07 14.18 6.79
CA THR A 159 11.71 15.44 7.46
C THR A 159 12.95 16.26 7.84
N CYS A 160 14.02 15.59 8.32
CA CYS A 160 15.28 16.23 8.64
C CYS A 160 15.96 16.82 7.38
N ASP A 161 15.95 16.08 6.28
CA ASP A 161 16.47 16.54 4.98
C ASP A 161 15.69 17.78 4.50
N ASP A 162 14.35 17.74 4.56
CA ASP A 162 13.49 18.88 4.20
C ASP A 162 13.74 20.11 5.08
N ILE A 163 13.97 19.91 6.39
CA ILE A 163 14.30 20.99 7.32
C ILE A 163 15.69 21.58 7.00
N ASN A 164 16.68 20.72 6.76
CA ASN A 164 18.03 21.14 6.39
C ASN A 164 18.03 21.93 5.08
N ASP A 165 17.29 21.47 4.09
CA ASP A 165 17.12 22.16 2.81
C ASP A 165 16.43 23.52 2.97
N LYS A 166 15.39 23.60 3.82
CA LYS A 166 14.75 24.89 4.15
C LYS A 166 15.71 25.85 4.84
N TYR A 167 16.46 25.41 5.84
CA TYR A 167 17.45 26.25 6.52
C TYR A 167 18.58 26.68 5.57
N ALA A 168 19.07 25.78 4.70
CA ALA A 168 20.06 26.10 3.68
C ALA A 168 19.52 27.15 2.70
N PHE A 169 18.27 27.01 2.27
CA PHE A 169 17.58 27.96 1.41
C PHE A 169 17.39 29.33 2.07
N GLU A 170 16.94 29.37 3.34
CA GLU A 170 16.81 30.62 4.10
C GLU A 170 18.16 31.31 4.28
N ASN A 171 19.21 30.55 4.56
CA ASN A 171 20.57 31.07 4.69
C ASN A 171 21.09 31.61 3.35
N ALA A 172 20.80 30.93 2.24
CA ALA A 172 21.12 31.41 0.90
C ALA A 172 20.36 32.70 0.55
N LEU A 173 19.08 32.82 0.91
CA LEU A 173 18.29 34.05 0.74
C LEU A 173 18.83 35.22 1.56
N LYS A 174 19.24 34.98 2.81
CA LYS A 174 19.89 35.99 3.65
C LYS A 174 21.21 36.46 3.06
N ALA A 175 22.05 35.54 2.60
CA ALA A 175 23.31 35.86 1.95
C ALA A 175 23.09 36.68 0.67
N PHE A 176 22.13 36.27 -0.17
CA PHE A 176 21.76 37.01 -1.37
C PHE A 176 21.24 38.42 -1.08
N SER A 177 20.37 38.57 -0.06
CA SER A 177 19.84 39.88 0.35
C SER A 177 20.93 40.80 0.90
N SER A 178 21.87 40.24 1.67
CA SER A 178 23.05 40.98 2.17
C SER A 178 23.91 41.47 1.00
N MET A 179 24.24 40.59 0.06
CA MET A 179 24.99 40.96 -1.15
C MET A 179 24.26 42.03 -1.98
N ALA A 180 22.94 41.91 -2.16
CA ALA A 180 22.15 42.89 -2.90
C ALA A 180 22.14 44.27 -2.22
N ASN A 181 22.10 44.32 -0.88
CA ASN A 181 22.19 45.57 -0.12
C ASN A 181 23.60 46.19 -0.21
N THR A 182 24.65 45.38 -0.06
CA THR A 182 26.04 45.85 -0.22
C THR A 182 26.29 46.40 -1.63
N MET A 183 25.73 45.78 -2.68
CA MET A 183 25.83 46.30 -4.05
C MET A 183 25.07 47.63 -4.25
N ARG A 184 23.93 47.82 -3.58
CA ARG A 184 23.18 49.08 -3.61
C ARG A 184 23.95 50.19 -2.91
N GLU A 185 24.54 49.92 -1.75
CA GLU A 185 25.41 50.86 -1.04
C GLU A 185 26.64 51.24 -1.87
N HIS A 186 27.31 50.26 -2.49
CA HIS A 186 28.45 50.54 -3.38
C HIS A 186 28.08 51.38 -4.59
N ARG A 187 26.90 51.17 -5.21
CA ARG A 187 26.43 52.05 -6.29
C ARG A 187 26.19 53.47 -5.80
N ARG A 188 25.59 53.62 -4.62
CA ARG A 188 25.31 54.92 -4.00
C ARG A 188 26.58 55.71 -3.67
N ILE A 189 27.60 55.02 -3.14
CA ILE A 189 28.92 55.61 -2.87
C ILE A 189 29.62 56.01 -4.18
N ASN A 190 29.53 55.19 -5.24
CA ASN A 190 30.11 55.55 -6.53
C ASN A 190 29.39 56.73 -7.21
N GLU A 191 28.08 56.90 -6.98
CA GLU A 191 27.31 58.06 -7.45
C GLU A 191 27.62 59.33 -6.62
N GLU A 192 27.84 59.21 -5.30
CA GLU A 192 28.20 60.33 -4.41
C GLU A 192 29.68 60.75 -4.53
N GLY A 193 30.59 59.83 -4.87
CA GLY A 193 32.02 60.09 -5.08
C GLY A 193 32.39 60.64 -6.46
N LEU A 194 31.41 60.85 -7.34
CA LEU A 194 31.56 61.46 -8.68
C LEU A 194 31.19 62.96 -8.71
N LEU A 195 31.04 63.61 -7.55
CA LEU A 195 30.85 65.06 -7.41
C LEU A 195 32.17 65.79 -7.07
#